data_AF-A0A0A2WM21-F1
#
_entry.id   AF-A0A0A2WM21-F1
#
_cell.length_a   1.000
_cell.length_b   1.000
_cell.length_c   1.000
_cell.angle_alpha   90.00
_cell.angle_beta   90.00
_cell.angle_gamma   90.00
#
_symmetry.space_group_name_H-M   'P 1'
#
loop_
_entity.id
_entity.type
_entity.pdbx_description
1 polymer ?
#
loop_
_entity_poly.entity_id
_entity_poly.type
_entity_poly.pdbx_seq_one_letter_code
_entity_poly.pdbx_strand_id
1 'polypeptide(L)'
;MESEFAFILWSLRRYQFQMAKKGFFIRGGLSVGALFVDENSVYGPALIEAYHLENKVAVNPIVVLSDDAMGLSLHHTGYYAGESSPQEEDILVGADGRFFLNYLVECVDDSDFPTVNWADLLLHKTQVESALNEYKGDLHVFAKYAWLAAYHNYFCESKKHLVGYSDQVKISSSLAATSFRRLSQVKAKKAGKA
;
A
#
# COMPACT_ATOMS: atom_id res chain seq x y z
N MET A 1 -13.20 -6.72 21.15
CA MET A 1 -13.41 -5.79 20.02
C MET A 1 -12.12 -5.06 19.63
N GLU A 2 -11.50 -4.27 20.50
CA GLU A 2 -10.23 -3.58 20.16
C GLU A 2 -9.09 -4.55 19.80
N SER A 3 -8.82 -5.53 20.67
CA SER A 3 -7.78 -6.55 20.43
C SER A 3 -8.04 -7.40 19.19
N GLU A 4 -9.31 -7.70 18.89
CA GLU A 4 -9.72 -8.45 17.70
C GLU A 4 -9.52 -7.61 16.44
N PHE A 5 -9.88 -6.33 16.47
CA PHE A 5 -9.69 -5.42 15.36
C PHE A 5 -8.20 -5.21 15.06
N ALA A 6 -7.39 -4.97 16.09
CA ALA A 6 -5.93 -4.88 15.96
C ALA A 6 -5.34 -6.18 15.39
N PHE A 7 -5.80 -7.35 15.85
CA PHE A 7 -5.38 -8.63 15.31
C PHE A 7 -5.76 -8.82 13.83
N ILE A 8 -6.94 -8.34 13.42
CA ILE A 8 -7.38 -8.37 12.01
C ILE A 8 -6.49 -7.46 11.15
N LEU A 9 -6.23 -6.22 11.58
CA LEU A 9 -5.33 -5.29 10.88
C LEU A 9 -3.94 -5.91 10.73
N TRP A 10 -3.38 -6.44 11.81
CA TRP A 10 -2.10 -7.13 11.81
C TRP A 10 -2.08 -8.32 10.84
N SER A 11 -3.12 -9.16 10.85
CA SER A 11 -3.21 -10.32 9.97
C SER A 11 -3.29 -9.92 8.49
N LEU A 12 -4.08 -8.89 8.17
CA LEU A 12 -4.24 -8.38 6.81
C LEU A 12 -2.96 -7.72 6.30
N ARG A 13 -2.32 -6.87 7.11
CA ARG A 13 -1.08 -6.17 6.72
C ARG A 13 0.04 -7.18 6.50
N ARG A 14 0.15 -8.18 7.39
CA ARG A 14 1.11 -9.29 7.26
C ARG A 14 0.89 -10.06 5.97
N TYR A 15 -0.34 -10.47 5.70
CA TYR A 15 -0.68 -11.25 4.51
C TYR A 15 -0.36 -10.46 3.23
N GLN A 16 -0.81 -9.21 3.15
CA GLN A 16 -0.56 -8.35 2.00
C GLN A 16 0.94 -8.16 1.75
N PHE A 17 1.73 -7.92 2.80
CA PHE A 17 3.17 -7.76 2.66
C PHE A 17 3.85 -9.03 2.16
N GLN A 18 3.50 -10.20 2.73
CA GLN A 18 4.09 -11.48 2.30
C GLN A 18 3.76 -11.81 0.84
N MET A 19 2.56 -11.46 0.37
CA MET A 19 2.18 -11.62 -1.03
C MET A 19 2.97 -10.66 -1.93
N ALA A 20 3.09 -9.39 -1.53
CA ALA A 20 3.84 -8.38 -2.28
C ALA A 20 5.33 -8.74 -2.43
N LYS A 21 5.98 -9.30 -1.40
CA LYS A 21 7.36 -9.80 -1.45
C LYS A 21 7.57 -10.87 -2.53
N LYS A 22 6.52 -11.65 -2.83
CA LYS A 22 6.52 -12.70 -3.85
C LYS A 22 6.07 -12.21 -5.23
N GLY A 23 5.83 -10.90 -5.39
CA GLY A 23 5.34 -10.29 -6.63
C GLY A 23 3.82 -10.37 -6.82
N PHE A 24 3.08 -10.90 -5.84
CA PHE A 24 1.62 -10.97 -5.88
C PHE A 24 1.02 -9.76 -5.16
N PHE A 25 0.66 -8.75 -5.93
CA PHE A 25 0.06 -7.53 -5.41
C PHE A 25 -1.45 -7.66 -5.32
N ILE A 26 -1.98 -7.73 -4.10
CA ILE A 26 -3.41 -7.91 -3.82
C ILE A 26 -4.10 -6.58 -3.56
N ARG A 27 -5.43 -6.59 -3.72
CA ARG A 27 -6.33 -5.49 -3.34
C ARG A 27 -7.41 -6.04 -2.40
N GLY A 28 -7.99 -5.17 -1.59
CA GLY A 28 -9.07 -5.56 -0.70
C GLY A 28 -9.87 -4.38 -0.17
N GLY A 29 -10.95 -4.71 0.53
CA GLY A 29 -11.78 -3.78 1.28
C GLY A 29 -11.96 -4.29 2.70
N LEU A 30 -11.79 -3.41 3.69
CA LEU A 30 -12.07 -3.67 5.09
C LEU A 30 -13.23 -2.79 5.54
N SER A 31 -14.32 -3.42 5.95
CA SER A 31 -15.52 -2.75 6.45
C SER A 31 -15.91 -3.29 7.82
N VAL A 32 -16.53 -2.46 8.65
CA VAL A 32 -17.09 -2.86 9.93
C VAL A 32 -18.59 -2.58 9.91
N GLY A 33 -19.40 -3.57 10.27
CA GLY A 33 -20.85 -3.40 10.30
C GLY A 33 -21.57 -4.72 10.49
N ALA A 34 -22.89 -4.70 10.34
CA ALA A 34 -23.72 -5.88 10.54
C ALA A 34 -23.39 -6.99 9.52
N LEU A 35 -23.19 -8.20 10.04
CA LEU A 35 -23.05 -9.43 9.27
C LEU A 35 -23.94 -10.50 9.91
N PHE A 36 -24.62 -11.25 9.06
CA PHE A 36 -25.14 -12.55 9.40
C PHE A 36 -24.12 -13.60 8.95
N VAL A 37 -23.79 -14.53 9.84
CA VAL A 37 -22.84 -15.62 9.62
C VAL A 37 -23.51 -16.91 10.08
N ASP A 38 -23.61 -17.89 9.19
CA ASP A 38 -23.91 -19.29 9.52
C ASP A 38 -22.83 -20.23 8.98
N GLU A 39 -23.01 -21.54 9.09
CA GLU A 39 -22.03 -22.55 8.66
C GLU A 39 -21.70 -22.50 7.16
N ASN A 40 -22.61 -21.99 6.33
CA ASN A 40 -22.53 -22.07 4.88
C ASN A 40 -22.54 -20.71 4.18
N SER A 41 -22.86 -19.63 4.89
CA SER A 41 -23.16 -18.34 4.29
C SER A 41 -22.79 -17.17 5.19
N VAL A 42 -22.26 -16.14 4.54
CA VAL A 42 -22.02 -14.83 5.14
C VAL A 42 -22.68 -13.80 4.25
N TYR A 43 -23.50 -12.93 4.84
CA TYR A 43 -24.12 -11.82 4.12
C TYR A 43 -24.43 -10.67 5.08
N GLY A 44 -24.50 -9.48 4.54
CA GLY A 44 -24.79 -8.28 5.30
C GLY A 44 -24.22 -7.04 4.64
N PRO A 45 -24.64 -5.85 5.10
CA PRO A 45 -24.19 -4.58 4.55
C PRO A 45 -22.66 -4.44 4.58
N ALA A 46 -21.98 -4.89 5.64
CA ALA A 46 -20.53 -4.84 5.70
C ALA A 46 -19.87 -5.68 4.58
N LEU A 47 -20.35 -6.90 4.32
CA LEU A 47 -19.77 -7.72 3.24
C LEU A 47 -19.95 -7.05 1.86
N ILE A 48 -21.12 -6.44 1.63
CA ILE A 48 -21.41 -5.71 0.38
C ILE A 48 -20.48 -4.50 0.24
N GLU A 49 -20.26 -3.78 1.33
CA GLU A 49 -19.36 -2.62 1.36
C GLU A 49 -17.90 -3.03 1.13
N ALA A 50 -17.40 -4.05 1.82
CA ALA A 50 -16.05 -4.58 1.59
C ALA A 50 -15.83 -4.97 0.12
N TYR A 51 -16.83 -5.61 -0.50
CA TYR A 51 -16.81 -5.93 -1.92
C TYR A 51 -16.79 -4.66 -2.79
N HIS A 52 -17.60 -3.65 -2.46
CA HIS A 52 -17.59 -2.38 -3.19
C HIS A 52 -16.23 -1.68 -3.09
N LEU A 53 -15.65 -1.64 -1.89
CA LEU A 53 -14.33 -1.07 -1.64
C LEU A 53 -13.26 -1.79 -2.48
N GLU A 54 -13.20 -3.12 -2.45
CA GLU A 54 -12.25 -3.91 -3.24
C GLU A 54 -12.40 -3.69 -4.75
N ASN A 55 -13.64 -3.67 -5.24
CA ASN A 55 -13.92 -3.71 -6.66
C ASN A 55 -13.89 -2.33 -7.33
N LYS A 56 -14.34 -1.29 -6.61
CA LYS A 56 -14.54 0.07 -7.15
C LYS A 56 -13.59 1.09 -6.58
N VAL A 57 -13.23 0.96 -5.31
CA VAL A 57 -12.45 1.99 -4.61
C VAL A 57 -10.97 1.64 -4.59
N ALA A 58 -10.58 0.39 -4.38
CA ALA A 58 -9.19 -0.09 -4.37
C ALA A 58 -8.61 -0.22 -5.80
N VAL A 59 -8.42 0.93 -6.47
CA VAL A 59 -7.84 1.00 -7.82
C VAL A 59 -6.37 0.51 -7.85
N ASN A 60 -5.68 0.70 -6.73
CA ASN A 60 -4.29 0.31 -6.50
C ASN A 60 -4.25 -0.98 -5.67
N PRO A 61 -3.13 -1.74 -5.68
CA PRO A 61 -3.03 -2.98 -4.91
C PRO A 61 -2.81 -2.71 -3.41
N ILE A 62 -3.88 -2.21 -2.78
CA ILE A 62 -3.98 -1.87 -1.36
C ILE A 62 -5.30 -2.39 -0.78
N VAL A 63 -5.34 -2.58 0.55
CA VAL A 63 -6.58 -2.81 1.28
C VAL A 63 -7.12 -1.47 1.75
N VAL A 64 -8.27 -1.06 1.22
CA VAL A 64 -8.95 0.21 1.56
C VAL A 64 -9.91 -0.02 2.73
N LEU A 65 -9.99 0.95 3.64
CA LEU A 65 -10.91 0.91 4.78
C LEU A 65 -12.18 1.72 4.50
N SER A 66 -13.33 1.24 4.96
CA SER A 66 -14.57 2.00 5.07
C SER A 66 -14.43 3.12 6.12
N ASP A 67 -15.31 4.11 6.06
CA ASP A 67 -15.39 5.16 7.09
C ASP A 67 -15.69 4.58 8.48
N ASP A 68 -16.55 3.55 8.59
CA ASP A 68 -16.86 2.91 9.88
C ASP A 68 -15.65 2.18 10.48
N ALA A 69 -14.88 1.47 9.65
CA ALA A 69 -13.62 0.85 10.06
C ALA A 69 -12.59 1.91 10.51
N MET A 70 -12.54 3.06 9.85
CA MET A 70 -11.70 4.18 10.28
C MET A 70 -12.18 4.78 11.60
N GLY A 71 -13.49 4.99 11.74
CA GLY A 71 -14.09 5.48 12.98
C GLY A 71 -13.77 4.57 14.17
N LEU A 72 -13.81 3.26 13.96
CA LEU A 72 -13.40 2.29 14.97
C LEU A 72 -11.92 2.38 15.31
N SER A 73 -11.04 2.56 14.30
CA SER A 73 -9.61 2.76 14.53
C SER A 73 -9.33 4.04 15.33
N LEU A 74 -9.97 5.17 14.99
CA LEU A 74 -9.84 6.44 15.72
C LEU A 74 -10.36 6.34 17.15
N HIS A 75 -11.45 5.63 17.35
CA HIS A 75 -12.01 5.41 18.68
C HIS A 75 -11.02 4.65 19.57
N HIS A 76 -10.32 3.65 19.03
CA HIS A 76 -9.30 2.91 19.76
C HIS A 76 -8.03 3.74 20.01
N THR A 77 -7.57 4.53 19.04
CA THR A 77 -6.39 5.40 19.23
C THR A 77 -6.66 6.60 20.14
N GLY A 78 -7.90 7.09 20.20
CA GLY A 78 -8.30 8.21 21.05
C GLY A 78 -8.21 7.96 22.56
N TYR A 79 -8.06 6.71 23.00
CA TYR A 79 -7.75 6.37 24.40
C TYR A 79 -6.31 6.71 24.79
N TYR A 80 -5.40 6.83 23.82
CA TYR A 80 -4.02 7.23 24.03
C TYR A 80 -3.92 8.77 23.92
N ALA A 81 -4.30 9.45 25.00
CA ALA A 81 -4.23 10.90 25.10
C ALA A 81 -2.77 11.40 25.07
N GLY A 82 -2.19 11.57 23.87
CA GLY A 82 -0.95 12.33 23.65
C GLY A 82 0.32 11.52 23.41
N GLU A 83 0.26 10.20 23.33
CA GLU A 83 1.38 9.34 22.91
C GLU A 83 1.02 8.67 21.58
N SER A 84 1.92 8.78 20.58
CA SER A 84 1.72 8.21 19.25
C SER A 84 1.52 6.70 19.38
N SER A 85 0.29 6.24 19.17
CA SER A 85 -0.02 4.81 19.27
C SER A 85 0.66 4.08 18.11
N PRO A 86 1.24 2.87 18.32
CA PRO A 86 1.72 2.01 17.24
C PRO A 86 0.67 1.78 16.13
N GLN A 87 -0.62 1.87 16.48
CA GLN A 87 -1.74 1.71 15.56
C GLN A 87 -1.92 2.91 14.60
N GLU A 88 -1.32 4.08 14.90
CA GLU A 88 -1.31 5.22 13.99
C GLU A 88 -0.50 4.93 12.72
N GLU A 89 0.47 4.01 12.80
CA GLU A 89 1.25 3.62 11.63
C GLU A 89 0.56 2.56 10.77
N ASP A 90 -0.48 1.88 11.27
CA ASP A 90 -1.17 0.81 10.55
C ASP A 90 -2.03 1.34 9.40
N ILE A 91 -2.48 2.60 9.45
CA ILE A 91 -3.39 3.17 8.46
C ILE A 91 -2.80 4.48 7.93
N LEU A 92 -2.83 4.63 6.61
CA LEU A 92 -2.44 5.85 5.93
C LEU A 92 -3.62 6.45 5.15
N VAL A 93 -3.55 7.75 4.95
CA VAL A 93 -4.47 8.49 4.09
C VAL A 93 -3.78 8.77 2.76
N GLY A 94 -4.37 8.30 1.67
CA GLY A 94 -3.91 8.60 0.32
C GLY A 94 -4.12 10.08 -0.02
N ALA A 95 -3.40 10.57 -1.04
CA ALA A 95 -3.59 11.94 -1.54
C ALA A 95 -5.01 12.21 -2.10
N ASP A 96 -5.77 11.15 -2.35
CA ASP A 96 -7.16 11.17 -2.78
C ASP A 96 -8.16 11.03 -1.61
N GLY A 97 -7.68 11.02 -0.37
CA GLY A 97 -8.49 10.94 0.85
C GLY A 97 -8.89 9.53 1.26
N ARG A 98 -8.53 8.48 0.49
CA ARG A 98 -8.85 7.09 0.86
C ARG A 98 -7.97 6.62 2.02
N PHE A 99 -8.58 6.00 3.04
CA PHE A 99 -7.86 5.29 4.09
C PHE A 99 -7.43 3.91 3.60
N PHE A 100 -6.17 3.54 3.83
CA PHE A 100 -5.67 2.23 3.43
C PHE A 100 -4.67 1.66 4.44
N LEU A 101 -4.59 0.33 4.47
CA LEU A 101 -3.71 -0.40 5.35
C LEU A 101 -2.24 -0.25 4.93
N ASN A 102 -1.41 0.26 5.83
CA ASN A 102 0.03 0.45 5.64
C ASN A 102 0.79 -0.86 5.84
N TYR A 103 0.76 -1.74 4.85
CA TYR A 103 1.40 -3.05 5.00
C TYR A 103 2.94 -3.00 5.06
N LEU A 104 3.58 -1.89 4.70
CA LEU A 104 5.04 -1.76 4.79
C LEU A 104 5.54 -1.58 6.23
N VAL A 105 4.67 -1.27 7.19
CA VAL A 105 5.03 -1.23 8.62
C VAL A 105 5.51 -2.60 9.12
N GLU A 106 5.20 -3.69 8.42
CA GLU A 106 5.74 -5.03 8.66
C GLU A 106 7.27 -5.12 8.55
N CYS A 107 7.92 -4.12 7.95
CA CYS A 107 9.38 -4.00 7.92
C CYS A 107 9.95 -3.41 9.21
N VAL A 108 9.12 -2.88 10.10
CA VAL A 108 9.55 -2.17 11.32
C VAL A 108 9.48 -3.14 12.50
N ASP A 109 10.56 -3.19 13.26
CA ASP A 109 10.57 -3.68 14.64
C ASP A 109 10.39 -2.46 15.54
N ASP A 110 9.30 -2.42 16.28
CA ASP A 110 8.87 -1.30 17.15
C ASP A 110 9.26 -1.51 18.62
N SER A 111 10.24 -2.39 18.89
CA SER A 111 10.86 -2.50 20.21
C SER A 111 11.57 -1.22 20.66
N ASP A 112 12.11 -1.21 21.88
CA ASP A 112 12.77 -0.05 22.52
C ASP A 112 13.82 0.65 21.63
N PHE A 113 14.41 -0.09 20.67
CA PHE A 113 15.30 0.44 19.66
C PHE A 113 14.74 0.15 18.27
N PRO A 114 13.91 1.05 17.71
CA PRO A 114 13.24 0.78 16.45
C PRO A 114 14.21 0.49 15.32
N THR A 115 13.99 -0.62 14.61
CA THR A 115 14.80 -0.98 13.44
C THR A 115 13.92 -1.24 12.23
N VAL A 116 14.54 -1.20 11.04
CA VAL A 116 13.86 -1.48 9.78
C VAL A 116 14.59 -2.60 9.07
N ASN A 117 13.83 -3.59 8.61
CA ASN A 117 14.31 -4.61 7.69
C ASN A 117 14.42 -4.02 6.27
N TRP A 118 15.54 -3.33 6.01
CA TRP A 118 15.82 -2.71 4.71
C TRP A 118 15.93 -3.72 3.57
N ALA A 119 16.32 -4.97 3.84
CA ALA A 119 16.38 -6.03 2.83
C ALA A 119 14.99 -6.39 2.30
N ASP A 120 14.01 -6.45 3.20
CA ASP A 120 12.62 -6.70 2.86
C ASP A 120 12.00 -5.52 2.06
N LEU A 121 12.37 -4.28 2.39
CA LEU A 121 12.00 -3.11 1.57
C LEU A 121 12.65 -3.15 0.17
N LEU A 122 13.92 -3.56 0.06
CA LEU A 122 14.59 -3.72 -1.23
C LEU A 122 13.93 -4.82 -2.09
N LEU A 123 13.48 -5.91 -1.47
CA LEU A 123 12.72 -6.93 -2.17
C LEU A 123 11.39 -6.35 -2.68
N HIS A 124 10.65 -5.64 -1.84
CA HIS A 124 9.42 -4.96 -2.25
C HIS A 124 9.68 -3.98 -3.41
N LYS A 125 10.71 -3.13 -3.30
CA LYS A 125 11.16 -2.23 -4.37
C LYS A 125 11.33 -3.01 -5.68
N THR A 126 12.09 -4.10 -5.65
CA THR A 126 12.39 -4.92 -6.84
C THR A 126 11.12 -5.42 -7.52
N GLN A 127 10.14 -5.88 -6.73
CA GLN A 127 8.85 -6.34 -7.25
C GLN A 127 8.05 -5.22 -7.91
N VAL A 128 8.03 -4.01 -7.32
CA VAL A 128 7.36 -2.84 -7.90
C VAL A 128 8.08 -2.38 -9.18
N GLU A 129 9.40 -2.33 -9.19
CA GLU A 129 10.19 -1.94 -10.37
C GLU A 129 10.00 -2.95 -11.53
N SER A 130 9.94 -4.24 -11.21
CA SER A 130 9.63 -5.29 -12.19
C SER A 130 8.25 -5.05 -12.82
N ALA A 131 7.23 -4.81 -12.01
CA ALA A 131 5.88 -4.54 -12.50
C ALA A 131 5.80 -3.23 -13.32
N LEU A 132 6.47 -2.15 -12.90
CA LEU A 132 6.55 -0.91 -13.67
C LEU A 132 7.15 -1.14 -15.07
N ASN A 133 8.20 -1.96 -15.18
CA ASN A 133 8.82 -2.26 -16.46
C ASN A 133 7.99 -3.23 -17.31
N GLU A 134 7.34 -4.22 -16.71
CA GLU A 134 6.45 -5.16 -17.37
C GLU A 134 5.25 -4.44 -17.99
N TYR A 135 4.57 -3.60 -17.20
CA TYR A 135 3.33 -2.94 -17.60
C TYR A 135 3.53 -1.55 -18.22
N LYS A 136 4.75 -1.15 -18.57
CA LYS A 136 5.03 0.18 -19.18
C LYS A 136 4.21 0.51 -20.44
N GLY A 137 3.70 -0.51 -21.13
CA GLY A 137 2.84 -0.37 -22.32
C GLY A 137 1.34 -0.26 -22.01
N ASP A 138 0.91 -0.69 -20.83
CA ASP A 138 -0.46 -0.59 -20.35
C ASP A 138 -0.55 0.53 -19.31
N LEU A 139 -0.96 1.72 -19.76
CA LEU A 139 -1.00 2.91 -18.90
C LEU A 139 -1.95 2.75 -17.70
N HIS A 140 -3.01 1.95 -17.83
CA HIS A 140 -3.97 1.75 -16.75
C HIS A 140 -3.34 0.90 -15.63
N VAL A 141 -2.62 -0.17 -15.98
CA VAL A 141 -1.93 -1.01 -15.00
C VAL A 141 -0.67 -0.31 -14.48
N PHE A 142 0.10 0.37 -15.35
CA PHE A 142 1.27 1.15 -14.97
C PHE A 142 0.95 2.20 -13.91
N ALA A 143 -0.15 2.95 -14.07
CA ALA A 143 -0.56 3.96 -13.09
C ALA A 143 -0.76 3.39 -11.68
N LYS A 144 -1.21 2.13 -11.57
CA LYS A 144 -1.39 1.45 -10.28
C LYS A 144 -0.07 1.24 -9.57
N TYR A 145 0.95 0.79 -10.31
CA TYR A 145 2.30 0.57 -9.79
C TYR A 145 3.07 1.86 -9.60
N ALA A 146 2.81 2.90 -10.39
CA ALA A 146 3.39 4.23 -10.17
C ALA A 146 2.91 4.84 -8.85
N TRP A 147 1.61 4.69 -8.54
CA TRP A 147 1.08 5.06 -7.22
C TRP A 147 1.71 4.21 -6.11
N LEU A 148 1.87 2.91 -6.31
CA LEU A 148 2.50 2.03 -5.31
C LEU A 148 3.97 2.38 -5.06
N ALA A 149 4.68 2.82 -6.10
CA ALA A 149 6.04 3.33 -5.98
C ALA A 149 6.10 4.63 -5.17
N ALA A 150 5.11 5.51 -5.33
CA ALA A 150 4.99 6.72 -4.50
C ALA A 150 4.73 6.37 -3.03
N TYR A 151 3.83 5.44 -2.75
CA TYR A 151 3.59 4.91 -1.40
C TYR A 151 4.86 4.31 -0.78
N HIS A 152 5.56 3.44 -1.51
CA HIS A 152 6.83 2.86 -1.06
C HIS A 152 7.88 3.93 -0.74
N ASN A 153 8.04 4.91 -1.62
CA ASN A 153 9.01 6.00 -1.42
C ASN A 153 8.64 6.91 -0.24
N TYR A 154 7.34 7.16 -0.01
CA TYR A 154 6.86 7.87 1.16
C TYR A 154 7.24 7.12 2.44
N PHE A 155 7.01 5.81 2.49
CA PHE A 155 7.38 4.98 3.64
C PHE A 155 8.89 4.98 3.91
N CYS A 156 9.71 4.80 2.87
CA CYS A 156 11.17 4.87 3.01
C CYS A 156 11.62 6.24 3.52
N GLU A 157 11.00 7.33 3.06
CA GLU A 157 11.31 8.69 3.50
C GLU A 157 10.93 8.92 4.97
N SER A 158 9.80 8.39 5.44
CA SER A 158 9.36 8.55 6.84
C SER A 158 10.30 7.84 7.81
N LYS A 159 10.96 6.77 7.38
CA LYS A 159 11.90 5.97 8.18
C LYS A 159 13.37 6.31 7.98
N LYS A 160 13.70 7.36 7.20
CA LYS A 160 15.10 7.70 6.82
C LYS A 160 16.05 8.01 7.98
N HIS A 161 15.48 8.35 9.14
CA HIS A 161 16.23 8.68 10.36
C HIS A 161 16.74 7.43 11.10
N LEU A 162 16.25 6.24 10.75
CA LEU A 162 16.63 4.98 11.37
C LEU A 162 17.91 4.41 10.77
N VAL A 163 18.65 3.66 11.60
CA VAL A 163 19.94 3.09 11.24
C VAL A 163 19.83 2.15 10.04
N GLY A 164 20.78 2.25 9.11
CA GLY A 164 20.86 1.41 7.92
C GLY A 164 20.12 1.96 6.69
N TYR A 165 19.46 3.12 6.80
CA TYR A 165 18.84 3.78 5.65
C TYR A 165 19.86 4.11 4.55
N SER A 166 19.41 3.98 3.30
CA SER A 166 20.13 4.40 2.09
C SER A 166 19.11 4.77 1.02
N ASP A 167 19.37 5.84 0.25
CA ASP A 167 18.49 6.23 -0.88
C ASP A 167 18.33 5.14 -1.94
N GLN A 168 19.21 4.13 -1.95
CA GLN A 168 19.08 2.95 -2.81
C GLN A 168 17.82 2.13 -2.51
N VAL A 169 17.20 2.27 -1.34
CA VAL A 169 15.93 1.60 -1.04
C VAL A 169 14.74 2.25 -1.74
N LYS A 170 14.86 3.47 -2.24
CA LYS A 170 13.78 4.17 -2.96
C LYS A 170 13.73 3.76 -4.43
N ILE A 171 12.52 3.72 -4.98
CA ILE A 171 12.25 3.53 -6.40
C ILE A 171 12.55 4.83 -7.13
N SER A 172 13.26 4.75 -8.26
CA SER A 172 13.58 5.93 -9.06
C SER A 172 12.32 6.64 -9.54
N SER A 173 12.22 7.95 -9.31
CA SER A 173 11.11 8.77 -9.79
C SER A 173 10.98 8.73 -11.32
N SER A 174 12.08 8.52 -12.04
CA SER A 174 12.07 8.36 -13.50
C SER A 174 11.39 7.08 -13.98
N LEU A 175 11.35 6.03 -13.16
CA LEU A 175 10.72 4.76 -13.49
C LEU A 175 9.19 4.81 -13.29
N ALA A 176 8.74 5.59 -12.31
CA ALA A 176 7.32 5.81 -12.01
C ALA A 176 6.72 7.00 -12.78
N ALA A 177 7.50 7.71 -13.59
CA ALA A 177 7.06 8.89 -14.33
C ALA A 177 6.66 8.56 -15.78
N THR A 178 5.66 9.30 -16.28
CA THR A 178 5.34 9.31 -17.71
C THR A 178 6.35 10.18 -18.45
N SER A 179 6.88 9.67 -19.57
CA SER A 179 7.84 10.42 -20.40
C SER A 179 7.18 10.97 -21.67
N PHE A 180 7.48 12.22 -22.00
CA PHE A 180 7.05 12.86 -23.24
C PHE A 180 8.25 13.06 -24.16
N ARG A 181 8.05 12.93 -25.47
CA ARG A 181 9.11 13.17 -26.47
C ARG A 181 8.58 14.07 -27.56
N ARG A 182 9.44 14.96 -28.08
CA ARG A 182 9.09 15.80 -29.23
C ARG A 182 9.03 14.96 -30.50
N LEU A 183 8.11 15.27 -31.41
CA LEU A 183 7.99 14.57 -32.71
C LEU A 183 9.30 14.58 -33.52
N SER A 184 10.09 15.65 -33.42
CA SER A 184 11.41 15.75 -34.06
C SER A 184 12.37 14.65 -33.64
N GLN A 185 12.33 14.24 -32.36
CA GLN A 185 13.17 13.17 -31.82
C GLN A 185 12.75 11.78 -32.34
N VAL A 186 11.48 11.60 -32.70
CA VAL A 186 10.96 10.37 -33.31
C VAL A 186 11.41 10.26 -34.77
N LYS A 187 11.38 11.37 -35.52
CA LYS A 187 11.79 11.42 -36.94
C LYS A 187 13.29 11.17 -37.12
N ALA A 188 14.14 11.75 -36.27
CA ALA A 188 15.59 11.55 -36.32
C ALA A 188 16.01 10.07 -36.17
N LYS A 189 15.28 9.30 -35.33
CA LYS A 189 15.53 7.87 -35.12
C LYS A 189 15.18 6.98 -36.32
N LYS A 190 14.26 7.42 -37.18
CA LYS A 190 13.91 6.71 -38.43
C LYS A 190 14.88 7.05 -39.57
N ALA A 191 15.39 8.29 -39.61
CA ALA A 191 16.32 8.73 -40.65
C ALA A 191 17.72 8.10 -40.52
N GLY A 192 18.19 7.76 -39.30
CA GLY A 192 19.48 7.10 -39.07
C GLY A 192 19.49 5.58 -39.24
N LYS A 193 18.41 4.98 -39.78
CA LYS A 193 18.29 3.54 -40.06
C LYS A 193 18.07 3.24 -41.56
N ALA A 194 18.21 4.23 -42.42
CA ALA A 194 18.16 4.11 -43.88
C ALA A 194 19.58 4.21 -44.45
#